data_AF-A0A0K1PZY1-F1
#
_entry.id   AF-A0A0K1PZY1-F1
#
_cell.length_a   1.000
_cell.length_b   1.000
_cell.length_c   1.000
_cell.angle_alpha   90.00
_cell.angle_beta   90.00
_cell.angle_gamma   90.00
#
_symmetry.space_group_name_H-M   'P 1'
#
loop_
_entity.id
_entity.type
_entity.pdbx_description
1 polymer ?
#
loop_
_entity_poly.entity_id
_entity_poly.type
_entity_poly.pdbx_seq_one_letter_code
_entity_poly.pdbx_strand_id
1 'polypeptide(L)'
;MSVFACNENESSETATDAGGLSDVMKTSDDAASDSATDTAAPPVCKEGRRRCVGSDLQLCDDGGWVLLQSCLPGEWCDVAVGICRALGDAGPDSSRDAS
;
A
#
# COMPACT_ATOMS: atom_id res chain seq x y z
N MET A 1 -52.91 3.57 -12.57
CA MET A 1 -51.67 2.78 -12.66
C MET A 1 -50.82 3.11 -11.45
N SER A 2 -50.72 2.19 -10.49
CA SER A 2 -49.89 2.31 -9.28
C SER A 2 -49.05 1.05 -9.11
N VAL A 3 -47.73 1.20 -9.00
CA VAL A 3 -46.75 0.32 -8.32
C VAL A 3 -45.49 1.20 -8.14
N PHE A 4 -45.13 1.72 -6.96
CA PHE A 4 -44.48 1.10 -5.79
C PHE A 4 -43.25 0.25 -6.10
N ALA A 5 -42.05 0.83 -5.91
CA ALA A 5 -40.74 0.16 -5.73
C ALA A 5 -39.69 1.24 -5.39
N CYS A 6 -38.89 1.23 -4.32
CA CYS A 6 -38.73 0.36 -3.14
C CYS A 6 -38.26 1.25 -1.98
N ASN A 7 -38.79 1.04 -0.77
CA ASN A 7 -38.24 1.55 0.49
C ASN A 7 -38.27 0.40 1.52
N GLU A 8 -37.25 0.39 2.38
CA GLU A 8 -37.03 -0.46 3.58
C GLU A 8 -36.37 -1.84 3.41
N ASN A 9 -35.10 -1.89 3.86
CA ASN A 9 -34.69 -2.60 5.07
C ASN A 9 -35.31 -3.99 5.33
N GLU A 10 -34.56 -5.06 4.99
CA GLU A 10 -34.58 -6.29 5.78
C GLU A 10 -33.18 -6.91 5.85
N SER A 11 -32.76 -7.16 7.08
CA SER A 11 -31.55 -7.87 7.44
C SER A 11 -31.76 -9.38 7.35
N SER A 12 -30.67 -10.11 7.18
CA SER A 12 -30.47 -11.51 7.62
C SER A 12 -30.79 -12.61 6.61
N GLU A 13 -29.73 -13.30 6.15
CA GLU A 13 -29.69 -14.75 6.25
C GLU A 13 -28.25 -15.25 6.41
N THR A 14 -28.00 -15.76 7.62
CA THR A 14 -26.86 -16.58 8.01
C THR A 14 -27.03 -17.98 7.41
N ALA A 15 -26.16 -18.39 6.50
CA ALA A 15 -25.97 -19.80 6.18
C ALA A 15 -24.71 -20.31 6.87
N THR A 16 -24.90 -20.83 8.09
CA THR A 16 -24.02 -21.83 8.67
C THR A 16 -24.17 -23.11 7.85
N ASP A 17 -23.13 -23.52 7.14
CA ASP A 17 -22.98 -24.92 6.74
C ASP A 17 -21.67 -25.46 7.31
N ALA A 18 -21.81 -26.50 8.11
CA ALA A 18 -20.74 -27.19 8.80
C ALA A 18 -20.63 -28.60 8.21
N GLY A 19 -19.43 -28.95 7.74
CA GLY A 19 -18.94 -30.33 7.73
C GLY A 19 -18.41 -30.84 6.38
N GLY A 20 -17.14 -31.24 6.35
CA GLY A 20 -16.67 -32.18 5.31
C GLY A 20 -15.20 -32.10 4.88
N LEU A 21 -14.27 -32.26 5.83
CA LEU A 21 -12.86 -32.61 5.66
C LEU A 21 -12.59 -33.81 4.72
N SER A 22 -11.62 -33.64 3.80
CA SER A 22 -10.63 -34.56 3.19
C SER A 22 -10.23 -33.88 1.85
N ASP A 23 -9.00 -33.46 1.57
CA ASP A 23 -7.83 -34.29 1.33
C ASP A 23 -6.53 -33.51 1.53
N VAL A 24 -5.68 -34.01 2.44
CA VAL A 24 -4.25 -33.72 2.50
C VAL A 24 -3.56 -34.68 1.53
N MET A 25 -2.84 -34.15 0.53
CA MET A 25 -1.51 -34.61 0.07
C MET A 25 -1.12 -33.96 -1.27
N LYS A 26 -0.31 -32.89 -1.20
CA LYS A 26 0.82 -32.74 -2.11
C LYS A 26 1.96 -32.00 -1.40
N THR A 27 2.75 -32.78 -0.66
CA THR A 27 4.11 -32.37 -0.29
C THR A 27 5.00 -32.78 -1.46
N SER A 28 5.59 -31.82 -2.15
CA SER A 28 6.74 -32.07 -3.02
C SER A 28 7.59 -30.80 -3.03
N ASP A 29 8.46 -30.75 -2.04
CA ASP A 29 9.84 -30.29 -2.08
C ASP A 29 10.21 -29.14 -3.04
N ASP A 30 10.21 -27.93 -2.49
CA ASP A 30 11.16 -26.88 -2.86
C ASP A 30 11.61 -26.17 -1.57
N ALA A 31 12.73 -26.65 -1.02
CA ALA A 31 13.59 -26.02 -0.02
C ALA A 31 12.94 -24.94 0.88
N ALA A 32 12.18 -25.36 1.90
CA ALA A 32 12.01 -24.53 3.08
C ALA A 32 13.34 -24.54 3.83
N SER A 33 14.23 -23.64 3.38
CA SER A 33 15.49 -23.34 4.03
C SER A 33 15.23 -23.12 5.51
N ASP A 34 15.89 -23.93 6.33
CA ASP A 34 16.09 -23.68 7.74
C ASP A 34 16.58 -22.24 7.90
N SER A 35 15.73 -21.41 8.48
CA SER A 35 16.12 -20.15 9.09
C SER A 35 15.21 -20.03 10.29
N ALA A 36 15.88 -19.94 11.43
CA ALA A 36 15.34 -19.82 12.77
C ALA A 36 14.00 -19.10 12.80
N THR A 37 13.16 -19.51 13.75
CA THR A 37 12.14 -18.66 14.35
C THR A 37 12.78 -17.36 14.85
N ASP A 38 13.06 -16.43 13.94
CA ASP A 38 13.28 -15.04 14.26
C ASP A 38 11.90 -14.47 14.48
N THR A 39 11.68 -13.95 15.67
CA THR A 39 10.49 -13.18 16.03
C THR A 39 10.58 -11.83 15.30
N ALA A 40 10.63 -11.86 13.97
CA ALA A 40 10.68 -10.70 13.12
C ALA A 40 9.28 -10.08 13.18
N ALA A 41 9.19 -8.91 13.82
CA ALA A 41 7.98 -8.11 13.82
C ALA A 41 7.42 -8.01 12.38
N PRO A 42 6.08 -7.99 12.20
CA PRO A 42 5.51 -7.87 10.86
C PRO A 42 6.16 -6.67 10.15
N PRO A 43 6.56 -6.83 8.87
CA PRO A 43 7.30 -5.79 8.18
C PRO A 43 6.47 -4.51 8.18
N VAL A 44 7.05 -3.41 8.68
CA VAL A 44 6.36 -2.13 8.88
C VAL A 44 6.00 -1.51 7.52
N CYS A 45 6.70 -1.93 6.48
CA CYS A 45 6.53 -1.50 5.12
C CYS A 45 6.71 -2.65 4.13
N LYS A 46 6.35 -2.38 2.87
CA LYS A 46 6.57 -3.34 1.78
C LYS A 46 7.92 -3.03 1.15
N GLU A 47 8.78 -4.01 0.97
CA GLU A 47 10.09 -3.85 0.33
C GLU A 47 10.03 -3.03 -0.96
N GLY A 48 10.95 -2.08 -1.09
CA GLY A 48 11.03 -1.15 -2.22
C GLY A 48 9.97 -0.05 -2.23
N ARG A 49 9.03 -0.03 -1.28
CA ARG A 49 8.06 1.06 -1.14
C ARG A 49 8.79 2.33 -0.67
N ARG A 50 8.36 3.48 -1.17
CA ARG A 50 8.89 4.80 -0.78
C ARG A 50 7.83 5.57 -0.02
N ARG A 51 8.26 6.44 0.90
CA ARG A 51 7.38 7.41 1.56
C ARG A 51 8.11 8.70 1.84
N CYS A 52 7.34 9.77 2.00
CA CYS A 52 7.84 11.08 2.37
C CYS A 52 7.44 11.38 3.82
N VAL A 53 8.41 11.75 4.65
CA VAL A 53 8.18 12.21 6.03
C VAL A 53 8.66 13.65 6.11
N GLY A 54 7.74 14.61 5.94
CA GLY A 54 8.13 16.01 5.74
C GLY A 54 8.88 16.18 4.42
N SER A 55 10.15 16.60 4.50
CA SER A 55 11.05 16.74 3.35
C SER A 55 11.97 15.54 3.15
N ASP A 56 11.86 14.51 3.98
CA ASP A 56 12.72 13.34 3.95
C ASP A 56 12.09 12.19 3.17
N LEU A 57 12.76 11.73 2.11
CA LEU A 57 12.41 10.55 1.34
C LEU A 57 12.98 9.31 2.03
N GLN A 58 12.10 8.39 2.39
CA GLN A 58 12.45 7.11 2.99
C GLN A 58 12.12 5.96 2.04
N LEU A 59 13.00 4.96 1.99
CA LEU A 59 12.82 3.70 1.28
C LEU A 59 12.55 2.59 2.31
N CYS A 60 11.70 1.64 1.97
CA CYS A 60 11.57 0.41 2.72
C CYS A 60 12.68 -0.56 2.32
N ASP A 61 13.55 -0.87 3.25
CA ASP A 61 14.67 -1.80 3.14
C ASP A 61 14.64 -2.74 4.34
N ASP A 62 14.63 -4.05 4.08
CA ASP A 62 14.58 -5.12 5.09
C ASP A 62 13.38 -4.98 6.07
N GLY A 63 12.24 -4.50 5.58
CA GLY A 63 11.01 -4.27 6.35
C GLY A 63 11.05 -3.00 7.22
N GLY A 64 12.12 -2.20 7.12
CA GLY A 64 12.34 -0.96 7.85
C GLY A 64 12.36 0.28 6.95
N TRP A 65 11.91 1.42 7.48
CA TRP A 65 12.02 2.70 6.78
C TRP A 65 13.42 3.30 6.96
N VAL A 66 14.22 3.30 5.91
CA VAL A 66 15.55 3.93 5.87
C VAL A 66 15.48 5.28 5.17
N LEU A 67 16.19 6.28 5.69
CA LEU A 67 16.30 7.59 5.04
C LEU A 67 17.15 7.45 3.78
N LEU A 68 16.54 7.67 2.62
CA LEU A 68 17.21 7.64 1.34
C LEU A 68 17.83 9.00 1.00
N GLN A 69 17.06 10.08 1.17
CA GLN A 69 17.50 11.44 0.90
C GLN A 69 16.65 12.46 1.64
N SER A 70 17.24 13.59 2.01
CA SER A 70 16.54 14.78 2.52
C SER A 70 16.45 15.84 1.43
N CYS A 71 15.25 16.29 1.10
CA CYS A 71 15.01 17.35 0.13
C CYS A 71 15.43 18.71 0.71
N LEU A 72 16.00 19.57 -0.13
CA LEU A 72 16.44 20.91 0.26
C LEU A 72 15.24 21.83 0.56
N PRO A 73 15.44 22.92 1.30
CA PRO A 73 14.41 23.95 1.47
C PRO A 73 14.00 24.52 0.10
N GLY A 74 12.70 24.49 -0.19
CA GLY A 74 12.17 24.81 -1.51
C GLY A 74 11.98 23.60 -2.41
N GLU A 75 12.31 22.40 -1.96
CA GLU A 75 11.93 21.14 -2.59
C GLU A 75 10.89 20.40 -1.75
N TRP A 76 10.04 19.63 -2.41
CA TRP A 76 9.07 18.75 -1.78
C TRP A 76 9.30 17.31 -2.24
N CYS A 77 9.03 16.37 -1.33
CA CYS A 77 9.18 14.96 -1.61
C CYS A 77 7.95 14.46 -2.38
N ASP A 78 8.16 14.04 -3.63
CA ASP A 78 7.14 13.44 -4.48
C ASP A 78 7.17 11.91 -4.29
N VAL A 79 6.17 11.36 -3.61
CA VAL A 79 6.08 9.92 -3.34
C VAL A 79 5.70 9.10 -4.58
N ALA A 80 5.05 9.72 -5.58
CA ALA A 80 4.62 9.03 -6.79
C ALA A 80 5.81 8.68 -7.69
N VAL A 81 6.79 9.59 -7.77
CA VAL A 81 8.03 9.38 -8.51
C VAL A 81 9.14 8.85 -7.58
N GLY A 82 9.10 9.21 -6.30
CA GLY A 82 10.12 8.89 -5.30
C GLY A 82 11.39 9.71 -5.49
N ILE A 83 11.24 11.01 -5.74
CA ILE A 83 12.34 11.99 -5.88
C ILE A 83 11.97 13.31 -5.21
N CYS A 84 12.97 14.14 -4.92
CA CYS A 84 12.77 15.53 -4.53
C CYS A 84 12.47 16.39 -5.76
N ARG A 85 11.42 17.23 -5.68
CA ARG A 85 11.06 18.18 -6.73
C ARG A 85 11.15 19.60 -6.20
N ALA A 86 11.81 20.49 -6.93
CA ALA A 86 11.80 21.91 -6.63
C ALA A 86 10.37 22.50 -6.75
N LEU A 87 9.98 23.29 -5.75
CA LEU A 87 8.78 24.13 -5.76
C LEU A 87 8.90 25.33 -6.73
N GLY A 88 10.07 25.51 -7.37
CA GLY A 88 10.40 26.65 -8.22
C GLY A 88 10.49 26.35 -9.73
N ASP A 89 10.37 25.10 -10.16
CA ASP A 89 10.33 24.75 -11.58
C ASP A 89 8.87 24.57 -11.98
N ALA A 90 8.34 25.57 -12.69
CA ALA A 90 7.02 25.60 -13.29
C ALA A 90 6.61 24.22 -13.82
N GLY A 91 5.64 23.59 -13.17
CA GLY A 91 4.89 22.50 -13.79
C GLY A 91 4.24 23.02 -15.07
N PRO A 92 4.05 22.19 -16.11
CA PRO A 92 3.49 22.63 -17.40
C PRO A 92 2.03 23.13 -17.35
N ASP A 93 1.43 23.36 -16.17
CA ASP A 93 0.07 23.91 -16.01
C ASP A 93 0.03 25.44 -15.81
N SER A 94 1.16 26.16 -15.85
CA SER A 94 1.15 27.65 -15.81
C SER A 94 0.64 28.31 -17.11
N SER A 95 0.02 27.56 -18.02
CA SER A 95 -0.40 28.04 -19.35
C SER A 95 -1.81 28.64 -19.40
N ARG A 96 -2.45 28.96 -18.27
CA ARG A 96 -3.84 29.46 -18.22
C ARG A 96 -4.01 30.98 -18.19
N ASP A 97 -2.96 31.75 -18.47
CA ASP A 97 -3.08 33.21 -18.56
C ASP A 97 -2.25 33.77 -19.71
N ALA A 98 -2.79 33.71 -20.92
CA ALA A 98 -2.44 34.61 -22.02
C ALA A 98 -3.75 35.11 -22.65
N SER A 99 -4.09 36.35 -22.31
CA SER A 99 -5.25 37.11 -22.82
C SER A 99 -5.05 37.58 -24.25
#